data_AF-A0A1F6YRT1-F1
#
_entry.id   AF-A0A1F6YRT1-F1
#
_cell.length_a   1.000
_cell.length_b   1.000
_cell.length_c   1.000
_cell.angle_alpha   90.00
_cell.angle_beta   90.00
_cell.angle_gamma   90.00
#
_symmetry.space_group_name_H-M   'P 1'
#
loop_
_entity.id
_entity.type
_entity.pdbx_description
1 polymer ?
#
loop_
_entity_poly.entity_id
_entity_poly.type
_entity_poly.pdbx_seq_one_letter_code
_entity_poly.pdbx_strand_id
1 'polypeptide(L)'
;MKTGRNEKCPCGSGLKYKKCHMNKPREIGVLRKAYDMGKDHDFYTRFLFGLGNIRSCAYGRDKQLEYDKSFSPVFQNLVEMNIVKKKCVALISQHREAVETGKDGKYHGNQIDVNEPIEDELNIFFKDFFIRGEMAIGSLIAHSRYMGSNIGFLFTDDEKKFRKGLQKFVLNENDERFKGLNAFMKHNRAIWYESFNDLRNKIEHEGWHLPNLQYTLDSNNKVQVRLPTSPNQTIEEILESYWQSMSAFCEEVIVFLLSLKLKQDMVIVFIPEEKRDKNLPVRYIVSHKDFPGVLLQCG
;
A
#
# COMPACT_ATOMS: atom_id res chain seq x y z
N MET A 1 33.20 -5.49 42.02
CA MET A 1 33.74 -4.15 42.36
C MET A 1 32.81 -3.08 41.83
N LYS A 2 32.20 -2.25 42.70
CA LYS A 2 31.46 -1.05 42.27
C LYS A 2 32.46 0.11 42.17
N THR A 3 32.88 0.47 40.97
CA THR A 3 33.78 1.63 40.76
C THR A 3 32.93 2.90 40.76
N GLY A 4 33.30 3.90 41.55
CA GLY A 4 32.62 5.19 41.63
C GLY A 4 32.72 5.98 40.32
N ARG A 5 31.66 6.72 39.94
CA ARG A 5 31.60 7.49 38.67
C ARG A 5 32.80 8.42 38.42
N ASN A 6 33.40 8.96 39.48
CA ASN A 6 34.53 9.88 39.42
C ASN A 6 35.90 9.21 39.63
N GLU A 7 35.94 7.90 39.88
CA GLU A 7 37.17 7.14 40.07
C GLU A 7 37.83 6.81 38.73
N LYS A 8 39.12 6.46 38.77
CA LYS A 8 39.85 5.98 37.59
C LYS A 8 39.17 4.72 37.06
N CYS A 9 38.98 4.69 35.75
CA CYS A 9 38.31 3.58 35.09
C CYS A 9 39.19 2.31 35.18
N PRO A 10 38.63 1.14 35.57
CA PRO A 10 39.41 -0.08 35.78
C PRO A 10 39.90 -0.71 34.46
N CYS A 11 39.48 -0.20 33.30
CA CYS A 11 39.96 -0.66 31.98
C CYS A 11 41.40 -0.21 31.65
N GLY A 12 42.06 0.55 32.52
CA GLY A 12 43.44 1.03 32.29
C GLY A 12 43.56 2.29 31.42
N SER A 13 42.45 2.88 30.98
CA SER A 13 42.46 4.07 30.10
C SER A 13 42.98 5.37 30.72
N GLY A 14 43.26 5.39 32.04
CA GLY A 14 43.68 6.60 32.78
C GLY A 14 42.57 7.65 32.99
N LEU A 15 41.42 7.52 32.32
CA LEU A 15 40.27 8.42 32.42
C LEU A 15 39.35 8.09 33.61
N LYS A 16 38.54 9.06 34.04
CA LYS A 16 37.44 8.81 35.01
C LYS A 16 36.39 7.89 34.39
N TYR A 17 35.82 6.97 35.18
CA TYR A 17 34.84 5.98 34.72
C TYR A 17 33.69 6.60 33.89
N LYS A 18 33.14 7.74 34.33
CA LYS A 18 32.08 8.46 33.61
C LYS A 18 32.46 8.95 32.22
N LYS A 19 33.73 9.32 32.00
CA LYS A 19 34.22 9.83 30.71
C LYS A 19 34.62 8.70 29.76
N CYS A 20 34.90 7.52 30.30
CA CYS A 20 35.40 6.38 29.51
C CYS A 20 34.28 5.41 29.13
N HIS A 21 33.48 4.94 30.10
CA HIS A 21 32.48 3.87 29.87
C HIS A 21 31.04 4.35 29.97
N MET A 22 30.80 5.55 30.52
CA MET A 22 29.46 6.16 30.57
C MET A 22 29.25 7.25 29.54
N ASN A 23 30.27 7.57 28.73
CA ASN A 23 30.17 8.52 27.63
C ASN A 23 29.72 7.81 26.35
N LYS A 24 28.59 7.09 26.44
CA LYS A 24 27.93 6.59 25.23
C LYS A 24 27.42 7.81 24.47
N PRO A 25 27.63 7.91 23.14
CA PRO A 25 26.98 8.95 22.36
C PRO A 25 25.50 8.92 22.66
N ARG A 26 24.91 10.08 22.99
CA ARG A 26 23.46 10.17 23.16
C ARG A 26 22.85 9.75 21.83
N GLU A 27 22.06 8.68 21.85
CA GLU A 27 21.16 8.37 20.75
C GLU A 27 20.13 9.52 20.70
N ILE A 28 20.38 10.49 19.82
CA ILE A 28 19.43 11.55 19.54
C ILE A 28 18.39 10.91 18.61
N GLY A 29 17.14 10.84 19.07
CA GLY A 29 16.03 10.40 18.24
C GLY A 29 15.93 11.29 17.00
N VAL A 30 16.10 10.71 15.82
CA VAL A 30 15.94 11.46 14.56
C VAL A 30 14.47 11.40 14.17
N LEU A 31 13.80 12.55 14.26
CA LEU A 31 12.46 12.69 13.70
C LEU A 31 12.60 12.84 12.18
N ARG A 32 12.32 11.76 11.45
CA ARG A 32 12.31 11.78 9.99
C ARG A 32 10.88 12.05 9.52
N LYS A 33 10.71 12.98 8.58
CA LYS A 33 9.48 13.05 7.78
C LYS A 33 9.38 11.71 7.04
N ALA A 34 8.48 10.84 7.49
CA ALA A 34 8.40 9.49 6.97
C ALA A 34 7.89 9.47 5.52
N TYR A 35 6.97 10.38 5.18
CA TYR A 35 6.31 10.42 3.87
C TYR A 35 6.04 11.86 3.43
N ASP A 36 6.16 12.13 2.13
CA ASP A 36 5.62 13.35 1.55
C ASP A 36 4.16 13.15 1.19
N MET A 37 3.26 13.67 2.04
CA MET A 37 1.84 13.33 1.98
C MET A 37 1.16 13.88 0.73
N GLY A 38 1.54 15.06 0.22
CA GLY A 38 1.11 15.59 -1.09
C GLY A 38 -0.37 15.32 -1.44
N LYS A 39 -0.64 14.81 -2.65
CA LYS A 39 -1.97 14.38 -3.11
C LYS A 39 -2.46 13.04 -2.50
N ASP A 40 -1.61 12.30 -1.79
CA ASP A 40 -1.97 11.01 -1.18
C ASP A 40 -2.22 11.11 0.32
N HIS A 41 -2.39 12.34 0.81
CA HIS A 41 -2.66 12.63 2.21
C HIS A 41 -3.77 11.71 2.75
N ASP A 42 -4.78 11.44 1.93
CA ASP A 42 -5.91 10.59 2.25
C ASP A 42 -5.53 9.12 2.47
N PHE A 43 -4.64 8.56 1.65
CA PHE A 43 -4.17 7.18 1.82
C PHE A 43 -3.42 7.03 3.15
N TYR A 44 -2.42 7.87 3.39
CA TYR A 44 -1.65 7.84 4.64
C TYR A 44 -2.55 8.07 5.85
N THR A 45 -3.49 9.01 5.72
CA THR A 45 -4.39 9.34 6.81
C THR A 45 -5.33 8.18 7.16
N ARG A 46 -5.94 7.56 6.15
CA ARG A 46 -6.81 6.39 6.35
C ARG A 46 -6.07 5.22 6.98
N PHE A 47 -4.86 4.91 6.50
CA PHE A 47 -4.12 3.75 6.98
C PHE A 47 -3.45 3.98 8.35
N LEU A 48 -2.88 5.17 8.60
CA LEU A 48 -2.17 5.43 9.86
C LEU A 48 -3.12 5.85 10.98
N PHE A 49 -4.04 6.77 10.72
CA PHE A 49 -4.97 7.27 11.73
C PHE A 49 -6.27 6.49 11.76
N GLY A 50 -6.87 6.22 10.60
CA GLY A 50 -8.14 5.47 10.51
C GLY A 50 -7.99 4.05 11.07
N LEU A 51 -7.15 3.22 10.45
CA LEU A 51 -6.91 1.86 10.93
C LEU A 51 -6.24 1.85 12.31
N GLY A 52 -5.38 2.83 12.61
CA GLY A 52 -4.75 2.98 13.92
C GLY A 52 -5.79 3.16 15.04
N ASN A 53 -6.80 4.00 14.84
CA ASN A 53 -7.89 4.20 15.80
C ASN A 53 -8.72 2.94 15.99
N ILE A 54 -9.12 2.27 14.89
CA ILE A 54 -9.90 1.03 14.97
C ILE A 54 -9.09 -0.06 15.71
N ARG A 55 -7.80 -0.19 15.38
CA ARG A 55 -6.86 -1.10 16.06
C ARG A 55 -6.78 -0.82 17.55
N SER A 56 -6.72 0.45 17.98
CA SER A 56 -6.66 0.80 19.40
C SER A 56 -7.93 0.42 20.16
N CYS A 57 -9.08 0.34 19.49
CA CYS A 57 -10.30 -0.20 20.09
C CYS A 57 -10.37 -1.73 20.08
N ALA A 58 -9.75 -2.38 19.09
CA ALA A 58 -9.69 -3.83 18.96
C ALA A 58 -8.63 -4.49 19.87
N TYR A 59 -7.53 -3.80 20.15
CA TYR A 59 -6.38 -4.34 20.88
C TYR A 59 -5.92 -3.40 22.00
N GLY A 60 -5.72 -3.98 23.19
CA GLY A 60 -5.03 -3.31 24.29
C GLY A 60 -3.59 -2.93 23.91
N ARG A 61 -3.04 -1.91 24.59
CA ARG A 61 -1.70 -1.37 24.34
C ARG A 61 -0.59 -2.43 24.34
N ASP A 62 -0.77 -3.49 25.13
CA ASP A 62 0.15 -4.63 25.22
C ASP A 62 0.29 -5.41 23.90
N LYS A 63 -0.75 -5.43 23.06
CA LYS A 63 -0.78 -6.19 21.79
C LYS A 63 -0.65 -5.34 20.54
N GLN A 64 -0.73 -4.01 20.66
CA GLN A 64 -0.66 -3.11 19.50
C GLN A 64 0.68 -3.21 18.77
N LEU A 65 1.79 -3.37 19.49
CA LEU A 65 3.11 -3.49 18.86
C LEU A 65 3.23 -4.76 17.99
N GLU A 66 2.68 -5.88 18.45
CA GLU A 66 2.69 -7.14 17.68
C GLU A 66 1.79 -7.04 16.45
N TYR A 67 0.62 -6.41 16.61
CA TYR A 67 -0.25 -6.08 15.48
C TYR A 67 0.51 -5.23 14.45
N ASP A 68 1.12 -4.13 14.86
CA ASP A 68 1.82 -3.19 13.98
C ASP A 68 2.96 -3.86 13.22
N LYS A 69 3.72 -4.75 13.89
CA LYS A 69 4.77 -5.54 13.24
C LYS A 69 4.19 -6.45 12.15
N SER A 70 3.04 -7.07 12.39
CA SER A 70 2.40 -7.94 11.40
C SER A 70 1.72 -7.17 10.26
N PHE A 71 1.23 -5.96 10.53
CA PHE A 71 0.57 -5.09 9.55
C PHE A 71 1.57 -4.29 8.71
N SER A 72 2.73 -3.93 9.27
CA SER A 72 3.74 -3.11 8.61
C SER A 72 4.11 -3.57 7.20
N PRO A 73 4.28 -4.87 6.90
CA PRO A 73 4.52 -5.33 5.52
C PRO A 73 3.38 -5.02 4.55
N VAL A 74 2.12 -5.07 4.99
CA VAL A 74 0.96 -4.69 4.15
C VAL A 74 1.07 -3.22 3.77
N PHE A 75 1.26 -2.37 4.77
CA PHE A 75 1.34 -0.92 4.58
C PHE A 75 2.56 -0.53 3.73
N GLN A 76 3.71 -1.13 4.01
CA GLN A 76 4.96 -0.82 3.29
C GLN A 76 4.86 -1.17 1.81
N ASN A 77 4.31 -2.34 1.46
CA ASN A 77 4.14 -2.72 0.05
C ASN A 77 3.15 -1.80 -0.69
N LEU A 78 2.08 -1.33 -0.04
CA LEU A 78 1.18 -0.33 -0.62
C LEU A 78 1.89 1.02 -0.83
N VAL A 79 2.69 1.46 0.14
CA VAL A 79 3.49 2.68 -0.01
C VAL A 79 4.44 2.56 -1.20
N GLU A 80 5.18 1.45 -1.31
CA GLU A 80 6.11 1.20 -2.40
C GLU A 80 5.41 1.11 -3.75
N MET A 81 4.27 0.41 -3.83
CA MET A 81 3.43 0.35 -5.03
C MET A 81 3.02 1.75 -5.49
N ASN A 82 2.61 2.64 -4.58
CA ASN A 82 2.24 4.01 -4.91
C ASN A 82 3.44 4.88 -5.31
N ILE A 83 4.60 4.70 -4.67
CA ILE A 83 5.85 5.37 -5.07
C ILE A 83 6.21 5.00 -6.51
N VAL A 84 6.17 3.71 -6.83
CA VAL A 84 6.49 3.20 -8.17
C VAL A 84 5.49 3.70 -9.21
N LYS A 85 4.19 3.69 -8.90
CA LYS A 85 3.15 4.32 -9.74
C LYS A 85 3.51 5.76 -10.08
N LYS A 86 3.86 6.57 -9.07
CA LYS A 86 4.22 7.98 -9.27
C LYS A 86 5.46 8.13 -10.15
N LYS A 87 6.44 7.24 -10.01
CA LYS A 87 7.62 7.24 -10.88
C LYS A 87 7.23 6.98 -12.35
N CYS A 88 6.37 6.00 -12.62
CA CYS A 88 5.86 5.78 -13.98
C CYS A 88 5.17 7.03 -14.54
N VAL A 89 4.22 7.59 -13.78
CA VAL A 89 3.45 8.78 -14.21
C VAL A 89 4.35 9.99 -14.44
N ALA A 90 5.32 10.23 -13.53
CA ALA A 90 6.27 11.32 -13.66
C ALA A 90 7.18 11.15 -14.89
N LEU A 91 7.70 9.94 -15.11
CA LEU A 91 8.55 9.62 -16.25
C LEU A 91 7.80 9.85 -17.57
N ILE A 92 6.55 9.38 -17.68
CA ILE A 92 5.70 9.62 -18.85
C ILE A 92 5.44 11.11 -19.06
N SER A 93 5.06 11.84 -18.00
CA SER A 93 4.74 13.26 -18.10
C SER A 93 5.94 14.11 -18.50
N GLN A 94 7.11 13.85 -17.92
CA GLN A 94 8.35 14.58 -18.21
C GLN A 94 8.82 14.28 -19.63
N HIS A 95 8.70 13.03 -20.08
CA HIS A 95 9.05 12.63 -21.44
C HIS A 95 8.15 13.28 -22.49
N ARG A 96 6.83 13.28 -22.27
CA ARG A 96 5.88 13.99 -23.13
C ARG A 96 6.25 15.46 -23.27
N GLU A 97 6.52 16.14 -22.16
CA GLU A 97 6.93 17.54 -22.16
C GLU A 97 8.26 17.76 -22.91
N ALA A 98 9.24 16.88 -22.71
CA ALA A 98 10.53 16.95 -23.39
C ALA A 98 10.42 16.74 -24.90
N VAL A 99 9.54 15.85 -25.35
CA VAL A 99 9.24 15.63 -26.77
C VAL A 99 8.50 16.84 -27.37
N GLU A 100 7.46 17.33 -26.71
CA GLU A 100 6.65 18.47 -27.19
C GLU A 100 7.47 19.78 -27.29
N THR A 101 8.41 19.98 -26.38
CA THR A 101 9.31 21.15 -26.38
C THR A 101 10.48 21.01 -27.36
N GLY A 102 10.62 19.86 -28.04
CA GLY A 102 11.73 19.58 -28.96
C GLY A 102 13.08 19.34 -28.27
N LYS A 103 13.07 19.18 -26.94
CA LYS A 103 14.26 18.85 -26.15
C LYS A 103 14.73 17.43 -26.47
N ASP A 104 13.79 16.49 -26.55
CA ASP A 104 14.10 15.07 -26.69
C ASP A 104 13.71 14.46 -28.05
N GLY A 105 12.61 14.91 -28.67
CA GLY A 105 12.19 14.47 -30.00
C GLY A 105 12.53 15.50 -31.08
N LYS A 106 13.37 15.11 -32.07
CA LYS A 106 13.76 15.99 -33.18
C LYS A 106 13.43 15.35 -34.52
N TYR A 107 12.75 16.10 -35.38
CA TYR A 107 12.46 15.66 -36.74
C TYR A 107 13.50 16.22 -37.73
N HIS A 108 14.13 15.34 -38.50
CA HIS A 108 15.16 15.68 -39.48
C HIS A 108 14.69 15.51 -40.94
N GLY A 109 13.38 15.49 -41.19
CA GLY A 109 12.79 15.42 -42.54
C GLY A 109 12.52 14.00 -43.05
N ASN A 110 13.30 13.01 -42.63
CA ASN A 110 13.08 11.59 -42.97
C ASN A 110 13.09 10.67 -41.73
N GLN A 111 13.47 11.19 -40.56
CA GLN A 111 13.59 10.43 -39.31
C GLN A 111 13.20 11.30 -38.11
N ILE A 112 12.74 10.63 -37.06
CA ILE A 112 12.56 11.19 -35.73
C ILE A 112 13.66 10.63 -34.85
N ASP A 113 14.50 11.51 -34.31
CA ASP A 113 15.54 11.16 -33.35
C ASP A 113 15.02 11.43 -31.94
N VAL A 114 15.11 10.41 -31.08
CA VAL A 114 14.76 10.45 -29.65
C VAL A 114 16.06 10.28 -28.88
N ASN A 115 16.45 11.28 -28.08
CA ASN A 115 17.78 11.30 -27.48
C ASN A 115 17.82 10.51 -26.15
N GLU A 116 16.73 10.54 -25.39
CA GLU A 116 16.56 9.98 -24.06
C GLU A 116 15.28 9.09 -24.03
N PRO A 117 15.31 7.92 -24.68
CA PRO A 117 14.20 6.96 -24.61
C PRO A 117 13.96 6.51 -23.16
N ILE A 118 12.69 6.30 -22.79
CA ILE A 118 12.29 5.97 -21.41
C ILE A 118 11.76 4.54 -21.25
N GLU A 119 11.71 3.76 -22.34
CA GLU A 119 11.00 2.47 -22.42
C GLU A 119 11.50 1.47 -21.37
N ASP A 120 12.81 1.32 -21.22
CA ASP A 120 13.40 0.36 -20.29
C ASP A 120 13.09 0.73 -18.83
N GLU A 121 13.29 2.00 -18.46
CA GLU A 121 13.01 2.49 -17.11
C GLU A 121 11.52 2.44 -16.79
N LEU A 122 10.66 2.82 -17.76
CA LEU A 122 9.22 2.72 -17.63
C LEU A 122 8.77 1.28 -17.43
N ASN A 123 9.33 0.33 -18.19
CA ASN A 123 9.03 -1.08 -18.07
C ASN A 123 9.47 -1.64 -16.71
N ILE A 124 10.63 -1.22 -16.19
CA ILE A 124 11.09 -1.61 -14.84
C ILE A 124 10.09 -1.16 -13.77
N PHE A 125 9.71 0.12 -13.76
CA PHE A 125 8.76 0.61 -12.77
C PHE A 125 7.36 0.02 -12.96
N PHE A 126 6.92 -0.18 -14.20
CA PHE A 126 5.64 -0.83 -14.46
C PHE A 126 5.60 -2.25 -13.88
N LYS A 127 6.66 -3.04 -14.06
CA LYS A 127 6.74 -4.40 -13.48
C LYS A 127 6.80 -4.37 -11.96
N ASP A 128 7.61 -3.50 -11.37
CA ASP A 128 7.73 -3.37 -9.92
C ASP A 128 6.39 -3.02 -9.27
N PHE A 129 5.54 -2.22 -9.93
CA PHE A 129 4.17 -1.94 -9.43
C PHE A 129 3.35 -3.21 -9.17
N PHE A 130 3.34 -4.16 -10.11
CA PHE A 130 2.60 -5.42 -9.96
C PHE A 130 3.23 -6.33 -8.91
N ILE A 131 4.56 -6.36 -8.83
CA ILE A 131 5.29 -7.12 -7.80
C ILE A 131 4.93 -6.60 -6.40
N ARG A 132 4.96 -5.28 -6.18
CA ARG A 132 4.57 -4.68 -4.88
C ARG A 132 3.10 -4.96 -4.55
N GLY A 133 2.22 -4.91 -5.54
CA GLY A 133 0.81 -5.24 -5.35
C GLY A 133 0.58 -6.70 -4.93
N GLU A 134 1.27 -7.65 -5.54
CA GLU A 134 1.22 -9.06 -5.13
C GLU A 134 1.77 -9.26 -3.72
N MET A 135 2.91 -8.64 -3.40
CA MET A 135 3.48 -8.67 -2.05
C MET A 135 2.54 -8.06 -1.00
N ALA A 136 1.76 -7.04 -1.34
CA ALA A 136 0.74 -6.46 -0.46
C ALA A 136 -0.36 -7.48 -0.14
N ILE A 137 -0.88 -8.21 -1.14
CA ILE A 137 -1.87 -9.27 -0.95
C ILE A 137 -1.30 -10.43 -0.13
N GLY A 138 -0.08 -10.88 -0.43
CA GLY A 138 0.62 -11.91 0.33
C GLY A 138 0.78 -11.51 1.81
N SER A 139 1.18 -10.28 2.05
CA SER A 139 1.31 -9.69 3.39
C SER A 139 -0.04 -9.57 4.10
N LEU A 140 -1.11 -9.21 3.37
CA LEU A 140 -2.46 -9.11 3.93
C LEU A 140 -2.96 -10.49 4.40
N ILE A 141 -2.75 -11.53 3.60
CA ILE A 141 -3.10 -12.91 3.99
C ILE A 141 -2.29 -13.35 5.22
N ALA A 142 -1.00 -13.01 5.28
CA ALA A 142 -0.16 -13.31 6.45
C ALA A 142 -0.65 -12.57 7.70
N HIS A 143 -0.99 -11.28 7.57
CA HIS A 143 -1.56 -10.47 8.65
C HIS A 143 -2.91 -11.02 9.14
N SER A 144 -3.77 -11.46 8.22
CA SER A 144 -5.07 -12.03 8.60
C SER A 144 -4.92 -13.34 9.39
N ARG A 145 -3.88 -14.15 9.10
CA ARG A 145 -3.54 -15.34 9.91
C ARG A 145 -3.12 -14.95 11.32
N TYR A 146 -2.29 -13.92 11.47
CA TYR A 146 -1.92 -13.38 12.78
C TYR A 146 -3.17 -12.95 13.58
N MET A 147 -4.14 -12.31 12.92
CA MET A 147 -5.42 -11.94 13.54
C MET A 147 -6.33 -13.14 13.85
N GLY A 148 -5.93 -14.38 13.53
CA GLY A 148 -6.72 -15.58 13.74
C GLY A 148 -7.91 -15.71 12.78
N SER A 149 -7.85 -15.07 11.62
CA SER A 149 -8.91 -15.06 10.60
C SER A 149 -8.28 -15.17 9.22
N ASN A 150 -7.70 -16.34 8.92
CA ASN A 150 -6.99 -16.60 7.66
C ASN A 150 -7.93 -16.47 6.46
N ILE A 151 -7.79 -15.42 5.64
CA ILE A 151 -8.63 -15.18 4.46
C ILE A 151 -8.12 -15.85 3.21
N GLY A 152 -6.93 -16.50 3.25
CA GLY A 152 -6.28 -17.01 2.04
C GLY A 152 -7.12 -18.03 1.25
N PHE A 153 -8.03 -18.74 1.92
CA PHE A 153 -8.95 -19.67 1.26
C PHE A 153 -10.06 -18.98 0.44
N LEU A 154 -10.24 -17.67 0.58
CA LEU A 154 -11.21 -16.89 -0.20
C LEU A 154 -10.64 -16.48 -1.58
N PHE A 155 -9.34 -16.72 -1.81
CA PHE A 155 -8.67 -16.43 -3.07
C PHE A 155 -8.54 -17.65 -4.00
N THR A 156 -9.12 -18.81 -3.64
CA THR A 156 -8.95 -20.07 -4.40
C THR A 156 -10.26 -20.53 -5.03
N ASP A 157 -10.18 -21.10 -6.25
CA ASP A 157 -11.30 -21.83 -6.90
C ASP A 157 -11.39 -23.29 -6.47
N ASP A 158 -10.39 -23.79 -5.75
CA ASP A 158 -10.38 -25.16 -5.28
C ASP A 158 -11.40 -25.31 -4.14
N GLU A 159 -12.55 -25.89 -4.48
CA GLU A 159 -13.67 -26.11 -3.54
C GLU A 159 -13.22 -26.88 -2.28
N LYS A 160 -12.27 -27.82 -2.41
CA LYS A 160 -11.76 -28.58 -1.26
C LYS A 160 -10.93 -27.68 -0.35
N LYS A 161 -10.08 -26.81 -0.89
CA LYS A 161 -9.34 -25.81 -0.11
C LYS A 161 -10.26 -24.77 0.51
N PHE A 162 -11.28 -24.33 -0.23
CA PHE A 162 -12.30 -23.40 0.27
C PHE A 162 -13.02 -23.98 1.50
N ARG A 163 -13.57 -25.20 1.38
CA ARG A 163 -14.27 -25.87 2.49
C ARG A 163 -13.38 -26.11 3.70
N LYS A 164 -12.13 -26.53 3.47
CA LYS A 164 -11.15 -26.72 4.55
C LYS A 164 -10.78 -25.40 5.26
N GLY A 165 -10.73 -24.30 4.51
CA GLY A 165 -10.49 -22.97 5.05
C GLY A 165 -11.67 -22.46 5.88
N LEU A 166 -12.88 -22.59 5.33
CA LEU A 166 -14.14 -22.22 5.97
C LEU A 166 -14.33 -22.92 7.32
N GLN A 167 -14.04 -24.22 7.41
CA GLN A 167 -14.10 -24.97 8.68
C GLN A 167 -13.18 -24.42 9.79
N LYS A 168 -12.11 -23.70 9.40
CA LYS A 168 -11.14 -23.10 10.33
C LYS A 168 -11.35 -21.60 10.51
N PHE A 169 -12.29 -21.01 9.77
CA PHE A 169 -12.55 -19.59 9.84
C PHE A 169 -13.38 -19.27 11.09
N VAL A 170 -13.20 -18.06 11.62
CA VAL A 170 -13.85 -17.65 12.88
C VAL A 170 -15.38 -17.50 12.75
N LEU A 171 -15.87 -17.29 11.52
CA LEU A 171 -17.30 -17.22 11.21
C LEU A 171 -17.75 -18.47 10.47
N ASN A 172 -18.99 -18.89 10.74
CA ASN A 172 -19.64 -19.97 9.98
C ASN A 172 -20.24 -19.44 8.66
N GLU A 173 -20.58 -20.35 7.75
CA GLU A 173 -21.09 -19.98 6.41
C GLU A 173 -22.47 -19.31 6.41
N ASN A 174 -23.25 -19.50 7.48
CA ASN A 174 -24.57 -18.91 7.64
C ASN A 174 -24.53 -17.53 8.29
N ASP A 175 -23.39 -17.10 8.83
CA ASP A 175 -23.20 -15.77 9.43
C ASP A 175 -23.27 -14.69 8.34
N GLU A 176 -24.14 -13.71 8.51
CA GLU A 176 -24.32 -12.62 7.54
C GLU A 176 -23.04 -11.83 7.27
N ARG A 177 -22.15 -11.70 8.26
CA ARG A 177 -20.84 -11.04 8.08
C ARG A 177 -19.94 -11.88 7.19
N PHE A 178 -19.98 -13.21 7.31
CA PHE A 178 -19.24 -14.10 6.42
C PHE A 178 -19.79 -14.05 5.00
N LYS A 179 -21.12 -14.10 4.83
CA LYS A 179 -21.76 -13.97 3.52
C LYS A 179 -21.36 -12.66 2.84
N GLY A 180 -21.38 -11.56 3.58
CA GLY A 180 -20.91 -10.24 3.13
C GLY A 180 -19.45 -10.25 2.70
N LEU A 181 -18.55 -10.78 3.53
CA LEU A 181 -17.13 -10.95 3.17
C LEU A 181 -16.97 -11.78 1.90
N ASN A 182 -17.62 -12.94 1.81
CA ASN A 182 -17.50 -13.82 0.66
C ASN A 182 -18.00 -13.16 -0.64
N ALA A 183 -19.12 -12.44 -0.57
CA ALA A 183 -19.63 -11.65 -1.70
C ALA A 183 -18.65 -10.54 -2.11
N PHE A 184 -18.10 -9.81 -1.13
CA PHE A 184 -17.08 -8.79 -1.36
C PHE A 184 -15.83 -9.37 -2.04
N MET A 185 -15.33 -10.52 -1.58
CA MET A 185 -14.16 -11.19 -2.16
C MET A 185 -14.43 -11.62 -3.60
N LYS A 186 -15.57 -12.25 -3.87
CA LYS A 186 -15.96 -12.66 -5.24
C LYS A 186 -16.11 -11.48 -6.18
N HIS A 187 -16.70 -10.39 -5.71
CA HIS A 187 -16.86 -9.17 -6.49
C HIS A 187 -15.50 -8.54 -6.87
N ASN A 188 -14.62 -8.32 -5.89
CA ASN A 188 -13.28 -7.78 -6.15
C ASN A 188 -12.45 -8.69 -7.06
N ARG A 189 -12.64 -10.01 -6.89
CA ARG A 189 -12.03 -11.00 -7.75
C ARG A 189 -12.38 -10.79 -9.23
N ALA A 190 -13.68 -10.75 -9.51
CA ALA A 190 -14.21 -10.63 -10.86
C ALA A 190 -13.93 -9.25 -11.50
N ILE A 191 -13.88 -8.18 -10.70
CA ILE A 191 -13.72 -6.82 -11.23
C ILE A 191 -12.27 -6.49 -11.60
N TRP A 192 -11.30 -6.82 -10.75
CA TRP A 192 -9.93 -6.33 -10.95
C TRP A 192 -8.86 -7.37 -10.62
N TYR A 193 -9.05 -8.22 -9.62
CA TYR A 193 -7.95 -9.06 -9.14
C TYR A 193 -7.55 -10.15 -10.14
N GLU A 194 -8.51 -10.73 -10.88
CA GLU A 194 -8.19 -11.70 -11.93
C GLU A 194 -7.35 -11.06 -13.05
N SER A 195 -7.76 -9.89 -13.56
CA SER A 195 -6.99 -9.19 -14.60
C SER A 195 -5.63 -8.71 -14.10
N PHE A 196 -5.55 -8.25 -12.85
CA PHE A 196 -4.29 -7.90 -12.19
C PHE A 196 -3.34 -9.11 -12.12
N ASN A 197 -3.86 -10.25 -11.66
CA ASN A 197 -3.09 -11.47 -11.49
C ASN A 197 -2.64 -12.05 -12.84
N ASP A 198 -3.49 -11.99 -13.86
CA ASP A 198 -3.13 -12.42 -15.22
C ASP A 198 -2.00 -11.57 -15.80
N LEU A 199 -2.08 -10.24 -15.67
CA LEU A 199 -1.02 -9.35 -16.14
C LEU A 199 0.28 -9.57 -15.36
N ARG A 200 0.20 -9.73 -14.04
CA ARG A 200 1.35 -10.07 -13.18
C ARG A 200 1.99 -11.39 -13.61
N ASN A 201 1.20 -12.44 -13.89
CA ASN A 201 1.72 -13.72 -14.36
C ASN A 201 2.43 -13.60 -15.71
N LYS A 202 1.88 -12.82 -16.65
CA LYS A 202 2.53 -12.51 -17.92
C LYS A 202 3.88 -11.81 -17.71
N ILE A 203 3.92 -10.83 -16.79
CA ILE A 203 5.15 -10.09 -16.43
C ILE A 203 6.22 -11.03 -15.89
N GLU A 204 5.86 -11.94 -14.98
CA GLU A 204 6.84 -12.79 -14.28
C GLU A 204 7.26 -14.05 -15.04
N HIS A 205 6.35 -14.64 -15.82
CA HIS A 205 6.54 -15.99 -16.36
C HIS A 205 6.55 -16.05 -17.89
N GLU A 206 5.99 -15.04 -18.56
CA GLU A 206 5.87 -15.03 -20.04
C GLU A 206 6.80 -14.00 -20.70
N GLY A 207 7.65 -13.31 -19.93
CA GLY A 207 8.57 -12.31 -20.46
C GLY A 207 7.87 -11.07 -21.02
N TRP A 208 6.63 -10.81 -20.59
CA TRP A 208 5.84 -9.68 -21.05
C TRP A 208 6.54 -8.34 -20.76
N HIS A 209 6.42 -7.40 -21.68
CA HIS A 209 6.95 -6.04 -21.57
C HIS A 209 5.89 -5.06 -22.07
N LEU A 210 5.96 -3.83 -21.55
CA LEU A 210 5.19 -2.73 -22.12
C LEU A 210 5.57 -2.55 -23.59
N PRO A 211 4.60 -2.35 -24.49
CA PRO A 211 4.94 -2.09 -25.89
C PRO A 211 5.67 -0.75 -26.03
N ASN A 212 6.51 -0.63 -27.06
CA ASN A 212 7.34 0.55 -27.30
C ASN A 212 6.51 1.81 -27.57
N LEU A 213 7.01 2.97 -27.11
CA LEU A 213 6.42 4.26 -27.41
C LEU A 213 6.35 4.48 -28.92
N GLN A 214 5.26 5.06 -29.40
CA GLN A 214 5.10 5.44 -30.79
C GLN A 214 5.33 6.93 -30.94
N TYR A 215 6.17 7.31 -31.90
CA TYR A 215 6.46 8.69 -32.22
C TYR A 215 5.83 9.06 -33.56
N THR A 216 5.03 10.13 -33.57
CA THR A 216 4.32 10.60 -34.76
C THR A 216 4.54 12.09 -34.95
N LEU A 217 4.28 12.60 -36.16
CA LEU A 217 4.29 14.05 -36.42
C LEU A 217 2.87 14.61 -36.37
N ASP A 218 2.73 15.81 -35.83
CA ASP A 218 1.51 16.60 -35.97
C ASP A 218 1.45 17.34 -37.32
N SER A 219 0.39 18.13 -37.53
CA SER A 219 0.21 18.92 -38.76
C SER A 219 1.30 19.99 -39.00
N ASN A 220 2.13 20.28 -38.00
CA ASN A 220 3.21 21.26 -38.04
C ASN A 220 4.61 20.60 -38.01
N ASN A 221 4.72 19.30 -38.28
CA ASN A 221 5.95 18.50 -38.16
C ASN A 221 6.58 18.50 -36.76
N LYS A 222 5.79 18.75 -35.71
CA LYS A 222 6.26 18.55 -34.34
C LYS A 222 6.12 17.09 -33.95
N VAL A 223 7.14 16.57 -33.27
CA VAL A 223 7.13 15.22 -32.75
C VAL A 223 6.12 15.13 -31.60
N GLN A 224 5.31 14.09 -31.63
CA GLN A 224 4.38 13.69 -30.58
C GLN A 224 4.69 12.28 -30.16
N VAL A 225 4.55 11.98 -28.86
CA VAL A 225 4.67 10.63 -28.34
C VAL A 225 3.30 10.08 -27.97
N ARG A 226 3.03 8.85 -28.39
CA ARG A 226 1.85 8.07 -28.03
C ARG A 226 2.31 6.81 -27.29
N LEU A 227 1.68 6.54 -26.15
CA LEU A 227 1.89 5.26 -25.48
C LEU A 227 0.98 4.23 -26.13
N PRO A 228 1.51 3.05 -26.49
CA PRO A 228 0.68 1.96 -26.97
C PRO A 228 -0.18 1.47 -25.82
N THR A 229 -1.46 1.77 -25.90
CA THR A 229 -2.45 1.33 -24.93
C THR A 229 -3.06 -0.01 -25.37
N SER A 230 -3.48 -0.83 -24.41
CA SER A 230 -4.58 -1.77 -24.64
C SER A 230 -5.77 -0.97 -25.18
N PRO A 231 -6.66 -1.48 -26.07
CA PRO A 231 -7.72 -0.68 -26.65
C PRO A 231 -8.47 0.11 -25.55
N ASN A 232 -8.26 1.43 -25.54
CA ASN A 232 -8.89 2.47 -24.71
C ASN A 232 -8.38 2.74 -23.28
N GLN A 233 -7.18 2.31 -22.85
CA GLN A 233 -6.64 2.72 -21.52
C GLN A 233 -5.14 3.05 -21.52
N THR A 234 -4.80 4.26 -21.04
CA THR A 234 -3.42 4.71 -20.78
C THR A 234 -2.74 3.91 -19.67
N ILE A 235 -1.40 3.89 -19.66
CA ILE A 235 -0.63 3.28 -18.58
C ILE A 235 -0.99 3.94 -17.25
N GLU A 236 -1.13 5.27 -17.24
CA GLU A 236 -1.52 6.04 -16.07
C GLU A 236 -2.89 5.59 -15.53
N GLU A 237 -3.89 5.38 -16.40
CA GLU A 237 -5.22 4.89 -16.02
C GLU A 237 -5.19 3.46 -15.49
N ILE A 238 -4.41 2.56 -16.11
CA ILE A 238 -4.24 1.18 -15.65
C ILE A 238 -3.65 1.16 -14.24
N LEU A 239 -2.55 1.89 -14.03
CA LEU A 239 -1.87 1.93 -12.73
C LEU A 239 -2.76 2.58 -11.66
N GLU A 240 -3.48 3.65 -11.99
CA GLU A 240 -4.38 4.31 -11.05
C GLU A 240 -5.56 3.42 -10.66
N SER A 241 -6.17 2.73 -11.63
CA SER A 241 -7.28 1.81 -11.38
C SER A 241 -6.87 0.69 -10.43
N TYR A 242 -5.76 0.00 -10.71
CA TYR A 242 -5.27 -1.06 -9.82
C TYR A 242 -4.82 -0.54 -8.46
N TRP A 243 -4.22 0.65 -8.38
CA TRP A 243 -3.87 1.27 -7.11
C TRP A 243 -5.10 1.54 -6.24
N GLN A 244 -6.16 2.12 -6.81
CA GLN A 244 -7.40 2.41 -6.09
C GLN A 244 -8.06 1.11 -5.60
N SER A 245 -8.17 0.11 -6.48
CA SER A 245 -8.74 -1.18 -6.12
C SER A 245 -7.93 -1.90 -5.04
N MET A 246 -6.60 -1.95 -5.17
CA MET A 246 -5.70 -2.63 -4.23
C MET A 246 -5.74 -1.97 -2.84
N SER A 247 -5.60 -0.64 -2.78
CA SER A 247 -5.57 0.10 -1.52
C SER A 247 -6.93 0.05 -0.80
N ALA A 248 -8.04 0.21 -1.53
CA ALA A 248 -9.39 0.07 -0.97
C ALA A 248 -9.66 -1.35 -0.47
N PHE A 249 -9.29 -2.37 -1.26
CA PHE A 249 -9.43 -3.76 -0.88
C PHE A 249 -8.68 -4.10 0.42
N CYS A 250 -7.41 -3.69 0.53
CA CYS A 250 -6.63 -3.92 1.74
C CYS A 250 -7.24 -3.21 2.95
N GLU A 251 -7.65 -1.95 2.81
CA GLU A 251 -8.30 -1.20 3.89
C GLU A 251 -9.57 -1.92 4.37
N GLU A 252 -10.46 -2.30 3.46
CA GLU A 252 -11.75 -2.90 3.80
C GLU A 252 -11.62 -4.28 4.44
N VAL A 253 -10.68 -5.10 3.96
CA VAL A 253 -10.40 -6.39 4.59
C VAL A 253 -9.84 -6.21 6.00
N ILE A 254 -8.93 -5.24 6.22
CA ILE A 254 -8.40 -4.98 7.56
C ILE A 254 -9.49 -4.45 8.50
N VAL A 255 -10.33 -3.53 8.02
CA VAL A 255 -11.48 -3.01 8.78
C VAL A 255 -12.41 -4.16 9.18
N PHE A 256 -12.73 -5.05 8.24
CA PHE A 256 -13.52 -6.24 8.52
C PHE A 256 -12.85 -7.11 9.59
N LEU A 257 -11.57 -7.44 9.45
CA LEU A 257 -10.85 -8.28 10.39
C LEU A 257 -10.76 -7.66 11.79
N LEU A 258 -10.57 -6.34 11.88
CA LEU A 258 -10.58 -5.60 13.13
C LEU A 258 -11.98 -5.59 13.77
N SER A 259 -13.04 -5.51 12.97
CA SER A 259 -14.43 -5.57 13.48
C SER A 259 -14.70 -6.86 14.26
N LEU A 260 -14.06 -7.97 13.89
CA LEU A 260 -14.18 -9.26 14.57
C LEU A 260 -13.49 -9.28 15.95
N LYS A 261 -12.69 -8.26 16.26
CA LYS A 261 -11.96 -8.10 17.52
C LYS A 261 -12.57 -7.05 18.45
N LEU A 262 -13.53 -6.27 17.96
CA LEU A 262 -14.23 -5.29 18.77
C LEU A 262 -15.09 -5.96 19.84
N LYS A 263 -15.30 -5.23 20.95
CA LYS A 263 -16.23 -5.65 21.99
C LYS A 263 -17.68 -5.57 21.47
N GLN A 264 -18.59 -6.32 22.08
CA GLN A 264 -19.99 -6.45 21.64
C GLN A 264 -20.78 -5.13 21.64
N ASP A 265 -20.33 -4.14 22.41
CA ASP A 265 -20.90 -2.81 22.52
C ASP A 265 -20.32 -1.81 21.51
N MET A 266 -19.35 -2.23 20.69
CA MET A 266 -18.69 -1.40 19.70
C MET A 266 -19.05 -1.82 18.28
N VAL A 267 -19.20 -0.83 17.40
CA VAL A 267 -19.50 -1.02 15.98
C VAL A 267 -18.59 -0.15 15.12
N ILE A 268 -18.32 -0.61 13.90
CA ILE A 268 -17.67 0.21 12.88
C ILE A 268 -18.75 0.97 12.12
N VAL A 269 -18.57 2.28 11.99
CA VAL A 269 -19.47 3.17 11.24
C VAL A 269 -18.71 3.71 10.03
N PHE A 270 -19.31 3.56 8.85
CA PHE A 270 -18.81 4.17 7.62
C PHE A 270 -19.21 5.64 7.57
N ILE A 271 -18.26 6.52 7.21
CA ILE A 271 -18.49 7.94 7.02
C ILE A 271 -18.67 8.22 5.52
N PRO A 272 -19.86 8.69 5.10
CA PRO A 272 -20.11 9.15 3.74
C PRO A 272 -19.13 10.25 3.33
N GLU A 273 -18.74 10.28 2.06
CA GLU A 273 -17.67 11.16 1.56
C GLU A 273 -17.93 12.63 1.87
N GLU A 274 -19.17 13.07 1.70
CA GLU A 274 -19.62 14.44 1.94
C GLU A 274 -19.57 14.85 3.43
N LYS A 275 -19.41 13.89 4.34
CA LYS A 275 -19.32 14.10 5.79
C LYS A 275 -17.91 13.90 6.35
N ARG A 276 -16.92 13.56 5.52
CA ARG A 276 -15.54 13.33 5.98
C ARG A 276 -14.85 14.66 6.29
N ASP A 277 -14.05 14.67 7.35
CA ASP A 277 -13.14 15.79 7.63
C ASP A 277 -12.09 15.87 6.52
N LYS A 278 -11.96 17.04 5.89
CA LYS A 278 -10.97 17.27 4.81
C LYS A 278 -9.53 17.15 5.28
N ASN A 279 -9.27 17.42 6.57
CA ASN A 279 -7.94 17.30 7.17
C ASN A 279 -7.70 15.90 7.74
N LEU A 280 -8.76 15.11 7.96
CA LEU A 280 -8.68 13.74 8.44
C LEU A 280 -9.70 12.84 7.71
N PRO A 281 -9.49 12.55 6.41
CA PRO A 281 -10.51 11.91 5.57
C PRO A 281 -10.59 10.39 5.79
N VAL A 282 -10.78 9.98 7.05
CA VAL A 282 -11.02 8.58 7.42
C VAL A 282 -12.39 8.13 6.93
N ARG A 283 -12.47 6.89 6.45
CA ARG A 283 -13.71 6.27 5.97
C ARG A 283 -14.52 5.60 7.07
N TYR A 284 -13.86 5.25 8.17
CA TYR A 284 -14.41 4.40 9.21
C TYR A 284 -14.05 4.93 10.59
N ILE A 285 -15.00 4.84 11.52
CA ILE A 285 -14.79 5.13 12.94
C ILE A 285 -15.37 4.00 13.78
N VAL A 286 -14.88 3.87 15.01
CA VAL A 286 -15.51 3.01 16.02
C VAL A 286 -16.44 3.86 16.86
N SER A 287 -17.67 3.38 17.06
CA SER A 287 -18.69 4.00 17.89
C SER A 287 -19.29 2.99 18.86
N HIS A 288 -19.89 3.48 19.93
CA HIS A 288 -20.74 2.64 20.77
C HIS A 288 -22.03 2.30 19.99
N LYS A 289 -22.52 1.08 20.09
CA LYS A 289 -23.70 0.60 19.35
C LYS A 289 -24.96 1.45 19.59
N ASP A 290 -25.09 1.99 20.80
CA ASP A 290 -26.24 2.83 21.20
C ASP A 290 -26.07 4.31 20.80
N PHE A 291 -24.87 4.71 20.38
CA PHE A 291 -24.55 6.08 19.95
C PHE A 291 -23.74 6.06 18.64
N PRO A 292 -24.31 5.53 17.55
CA PRO A 292 -23.61 5.40 16.28
C PRO A 292 -23.23 6.78 15.73
N GLY A 293 -21.99 6.94 15.26
CA GLY A 293 -21.50 8.17 14.66
C GLY A 293 -20.68 9.06 15.60
N VAL A 294 -20.62 8.74 16.90
CA VAL A 294 -19.71 9.39 17.85
C VAL A 294 -18.38 8.62 17.86
N LEU A 295 -17.28 9.31 17.55
CA LEU A 295 -15.94 8.71 17.57
C LEU A 295 -15.56 8.33 19.00
N LEU A 296 -15.28 7.04 19.21
CA LEU A 296 -14.64 6.57 20.44
C LEU A 296 -13.12 6.69 20.31
N GLN A 297 -12.49 7.32 21.30
CA GLN A 297 -11.04 7.26 21.49
C GLN A 297 -10.71 6.17 22.49
N CYS A 298 -10.20 5.05 21.98
CA CYS A 298 -9.73 3.93 22.80
C CYS A 298 -8.22 4.08 23.03
N GLY A 299 -7.78 4.03 24.29
CA GLY A 299 -6.37 4.17 24.69
C GLY A 299 -5.96 3.20 25.79
#